data_AF-A0A976KPG9-F1
#
_entry.id   AF-A0A976KPG9-F1
#
_cell.length_a   1.000
_cell.length_b   1.000
_cell.length_c   1.000
_cell.angle_alpha   90.00
_cell.angle_beta   90.00
_cell.angle_gamma   90.00
#
_symmetry.space_group_name_H-M   'P 1'
#
loop_
_entity.id
_entity.type
_entity.pdbx_description
1 polymer ?
#
loop_
_entity_poly.entity_id
_entity_poly.type
_entity_poly.pdbx_seq_one_letter_code
_entity_poly.pdbx_strand_id
1 'polypeptide(L)'
;MKLYRRLILFLLFAWTFSTGVSAEQYLCVEEQATGFYFRSGQWKSTKFDADARFYLKNPDADDPQFSRYAYVLMEIGSEDPTGWCEKDFDTTGQTECESNRGNIVINNLTRRFLRTYSTGYISGFDDNRDTPHMAIGKCSPL
;
A
#
# COMPACT_ATOMS: atom_id res chain seq x y z
N MET A 1 -20.80 -34.73 -48.45
CA MET A 1 -19.65 -34.85 -47.50
C MET A 1 -18.61 -33.71 -47.60
N LYS A 2 -18.90 -32.52 -48.13
CA LYS A 2 -17.94 -31.38 -48.19
C LYS A 2 -18.29 -30.17 -47.30
N LEU A 3 -19.49 -30.14 -46.69
CA LEU A 3 -19.93 -29.02 -45.83
C LEU A 3 -19.44 -29.10 -44.37
N TYR A 4 -19.26 -30.30 -43.81
CA TYR A 4 -18.87 -30.47 -42.40
C TYR A 4 -17.42 -30.05 -42.09
N ARG A 5 -16.55 -29.99 -43.11
CA ARG A 5 -15.13 -29.63 -42.95
C ARG A 5 -14.90 -28.12 -42.78
N ARG A 6 -15.88 -27.28 -43.15
CA ARG A 6 -15.82 -25.82 -42.95
C ARG A 6 -16.40 -25.37 -41.60
N LEU A 7 -17.23 -26.20 -40.96
CA LEU A 7 -17.83 -25.92 -39.65
C LEU A 7 -16.90 -26.24 -38.48
N ILE A 8 -15.95 -27.17 -38.64
CA ILE A 8 -14.96 -27.51 -37.60
C ILE A 8 -13.90 -26.40 -37.42
N LEU A 9 -13.68 -25.56 -38.43
CA LEU A 9 -12.68 -24.48 -38.37
C LEU A 9 -13.17 -23.21 -37.65
N PHE A 10 -14.48 -23.03 -37.44
CA PHE A 10 -15.02 -21.90 -36.66
C PHE A 10 -15.17 -22.21 -35.17
N LEU A 11 -15.17 -23.49 -34.78
CA LEU A 11 -15.29 -23.93 -33.38
C LEU A 11 -13.95 -23.95 -32.62
N LEU A 12 -12.82 -23.82 -33.32
CA LEU A 12 -11.48 -23.76 -32.71
C LEU A 12 -10.96 -22.34 -32.47
N PHE A 13 -11.75 -21.31 -32.82
CA PHE A 13 -11.42 -19.90 -32.57
C PHE A 13 -12.25 -19.29 -31.43
N ALA A 14 -12.82 -20.13 -30.57
CA ALA A 14 -13.18 -19.70 -29.21
C ALA A 14 -11.88 -19.69 -28.37
N TRP A 15 -10.96 -18.79 -28.74
CA TRP A 15 -9.84 -18.42 -27.89
C TRP A 15 -10.44 -17.93 -26.58
N THR A 16 -10.21 -18.73 -25.55
CA THR A 16 -10.44 -18.41 -24.16
C THR A 16 -9.71 -17.12 -23.85
N PHE A 17 -10.43 -16.00 -23.89
CA PHE A 17 -10.02 -14.79 -23.18
C PHE A 17 -10.10 -15.13 -21.70
N SER A 18 -9.03 -15.69 -21.16
CA SER A 18 -8.81 -15.69 -19.73
C SER A 18 -8.71 -14.23 -19.33
N THR A 19 -9.80 -13.67 -18.83
CA THR A 19 -9.76 -12.44 -18.04
C THR A 19 -8.95 -12.80 -16.81
N GLY A 20 -7.63 -12.64 -16.89
CA GLY A 20 -6.77 -12.71 -15.72
C GLY A 20 -7.31 -11.66 -14.76
N VAL A 21 -7.88 -12.12 -13.66
CA VAL A 21 -8.11 -11.26 -12.50
C VAL A 21 -6.72 -10.85 -12.07
N SER A 22 -6.28 -9.68 -12.53
CA SER A 22 -5.01 -9.11 -12.12
C SER A 22 -5.12 -8.92 -10.61
N ALA A 23 -4.18 -9.51 -9.87
CA ALA A 23 -4.03 -9.19 -8.46
C ALA A 23 -3.96 -7.66 -8.34
N GLU A 24 -4.80 -7.07 -7.51
CA GLU A 24 -4.83 -5.62 -7.38
C GLU A 24 -3.54 -5.17 -6.70
N GLN A 25 -2.72 -4.42 -7.44
CA GLN A 25 -1.47 -3.86 -6.95
C GLN A 25 -1.48 -2.35 -7.17
N TYR A 26 -0.96 -1.63 -6.19
CA TYR A 26 -0.90 -0.18 -6.20
C TYR A 26 0.51 0.29 -5.88
N LEU A 27 1.03 1.23 -6.66
CA LEU A 27 2.20 2.02 -6.29
C LEU A 27 1.74 3.29 -5.57
N CYS A 28 2.14 3.46 -4.33
CA CYS A 28 1.86 4.64 -3.52
C CYS A 28 3.12 5.50 -3.36
N VAL A 29 2.98 6.80 -3.59
CA VAL A 29 4.08 7.79 -3.54
C VAL A 29 3.68 8.93 -2.63
N GLU A 30 4.56 9.26 -1.68
CA GLU A 30 4.40 10.43 -0.83
C GLU A 30 4.54 11.73 -1.62
N GLU A 31 3.61 12.65 -1.42
CA GLU A 31 3.64 13.97 -2.04
C GLU A 31 4.05 15.05 -1.04
N GLN A 32 3.70 14.88 0.24
CA GLN A 32 4.04 15.84 1.31
C GLN A 32 4.24 15.11 2.63
N ALA A 33 5.19 15.61 3.43
CA ALA A 33 5.44 15.13 4.78
C ALA A 33 5.74 16.29 5.75
N THR A 34 5.22 16.20 6.96
CA THR A 34 5.35 17.22 8.01
C THR A 34 5.36 16.57 9.40
N GLY A 35 5.77 17.31 10.41
CA GLY A 35 5.61 16.85 11.80
C GLY A 35 6.05 17.90 12.80
N PHE A 36 6.32 17.43 14.01
CA PHE A 36 6.66 18.28 15.13
C PHE A 36 7.86 17.72 15.88
N TYR A 37 8.77 18.59 16.31
CA TYR A 37 9.87 18.24 17.18
C TYR A 37 9.82 19.08 18.45
N PHE A 38 10.32 18.52 19.54
CA PHE A 38 10.44 19.20 20.82
C PHE A 38 11.90 19.57 21.09
N ARG A 39 12.17 20.85 21.31
CA ARG A 39 13.53 21.32 21.64
C ARG A 39 13.45 22.53 22.57
N SER A 40 14.21 22.47 23.65
CA SER A 40 14.32 23.57 24.62
C SER A 40 12.96 23.96 25.23
N GLY A 41 12.14 22.98 25.60
CA GLY A 41 10.84 23.22 26.23
C GLY A 41 9.74 23.69 25.27
N GLN A 42 9.97 23.64 23.95
CA GLN A 42 9.03 24.16 22.95
C GLN A 42 8.80 23.17 21.81
N TRP A 43 7.54 23.03 21.42
CA TRP A 43 7.14 22.37 20.18
C TRP A 43 7.41 23.27 18.98
N LYS A 44 7.97 22.69 17.92
CA LYS A 44 8.20 23.36 16.65
C LYS A 44 7.77 22.46 15.51
N SER A 45 7.21 23.05 14.47
CA SER A 45 6.94 22.33 13.23
C SER A 45 8.23 22.05 12.48
N THR A 46 8.25 20.94 11.75
CA THR A 46 9.31 20.62 10.80
C THR A 46 8.71 20.05 9.53
N LYS A 47 9.48 20.12 8.45
CA LYS A 47 9.17 19.46 7.18
C LYS A 47 10.09 18.26 7.04
N PHE A 48 9.55 17.19 6.45
CA PHE A 48 10.32 16.01 6.07
C PHE A 48 10.32 15.89 4.56
N ASP A 49 11.30 15.18 4.03
CA ASP A 49 11.31 14.79 2.63
C ASP A 49 10.20 13.76 2.40
N ALA A 50 9.42 13.96 1.34
CA ALA A 50 8.34 13.05 0.93
C ALA A 50 8.87 12.12 -0.17
N ASP A 51 9.79 11.24 0.21
CA ASP A 51 10.52 10.37 -0.71
C ASP A 51 10.06 8.91 -0.67
N ALA A 52 9.26 8.54 0.34
CA ALA A 52 8.84 7.16 0.50
C ALA A 52 7.91 6.71 -0.63
N ARG A 53 8.15 5.48 -1.08
CA ARG A 53 7.38 4.80 -2.10
C ARG A 53 7.19 3.37 -1.67
N PHE A 54 5.98 2.87 -1.81
CA PHE A 54 5.65 1.50 -1.45
C PHE A 54 4.60 0.92 -2.38
N TYR A 55 4.59 -0.40 -2.46
CA TYR A 55 3.54 -1.17 -3.11
C TYR A 55 2.54 -1.63 -2.07
N LEU A 56 1.25 -1.52 -2.40
CA LEU A 56 0.18 -2.26 -1.73
C LEU A 56 -0.22 -3.40 -2.66
N LYS A 57 -0.03 -4.65 -2.24
CA LYS A 57 -0.33 -5.83 -3.06
C LYS A 57 -0.96 -6.94 -2.22
N ASN A 58 -1.65 -7.88 -2.86
CA ASN A 58 -2.05 -9.11 -2.20
C ASN A 58 -0.81 -9.86 -1.67
N PRO A 59 -0.90 -10.53 -0.50
CA PRO A 59 0.19 -11.37 -0.01
C PRO A 59 0.44 -12.56 -0.94
N ASP A 60 1.64 -13.12 -0.85
CA ASP A 60 1.91 -14.42 -1.46
C ASP A 60 1.09 -15.50 -0.73
N ALA A 61 0.40 -16.33 -1.49
CA ALA A 61 -0.42 -17.40 -0.94
C ALA A 61 0.43 -18.49 -0.25
N ASP A 62 1.68 -18.65 -0.69
CA ASP A 62 2.62 -19.63 -0.13
C ASP A 62 3.39 -19.10 1.08
N ASP A 63 3.22 -17.81 1.44
CA ASP A 63 3.82 -17.20 2.61
C ASP A 63 2.92 -17.39 3.86
N PRO A 64 3.28 -18.28 4.81
CA PRO A 64 2.43 -18.55 5.97
C PRO A 64 2.36 -17.38 6.96
N GLN A 65 3.31 -16.43 6.90
CA GLN A 65 3.32 -15.26 7.78
C GLN A 65 2.30 -14.23 7.32
N PHE A 66 2.19 -14.02 6.01
CA PHE A 66 1.41 -12.90 5.46
C PHE A 66 0.14 -13.28 4.70
N SER A 67 -0.02 -14.55 4.28
CA SER A 67 -1.19 -15.04 3.52
C SER A 67 -2.55 -14.80 4.20
N ARG A 68 -2.58 -14.55 5.51
CA ARG A 68 -3.80 -14.22 6.26
C ARG A 68 -4.30 -12.78 6.11
N TYR A 69 -3.46 -11.88 5.60
CA TYR A 69 -3.79 -10.46 5.47
C TYR A 69 -4.45 -10.17 4.12
N ALA A 70 -5.24 -9.10 4.03
CA ALA A 70 -5.83 -8.70 2.74
C ALA A 70 -4.76 -8.14 1.79
N TYR A 71 -3.84 -7.35 2.35
CA TYR A 71 -2.74 -6.74 1.63
C TYR A 71 -1.47 -6.69 2.48
N VAL A 72 -0.34 -6.61 1.79
CA VAL A 72 0.98 -6.30 2.35
C VAL A 72 1.55 -5.02 1.74
N LEU A 73 2.30 -4.30 2.56
CA LEU A 73 3.05 -3.11 2.16
C LEU A 73 4.50 -3.51 1.86
N MET A 74 5.00 -3.17 0.68
CA MET A 74 6.39 -3.41 0.30
C MET A 74 7.05 -2.09 -0.03
N GLU A 75 8.06 -1.67 0.73
CA GLU A 75 8.88 -0.53 0.32
C GLU A 75 9.68 -0.85 -0.93
N ILE A 76 9.90 0.16 -1.79
CA ILE A 76 10.75 -0.02 -2.96
C ILE A 76 12.16 -0.41 -2.52
N GLY A 77 12.63 -1.57 -3.00
CA GLY A 77 13.94 -2.13 -2.68
C GLY A 77 13.95 -3.04 -1.45
N SER A 78 12.84 -3.19 -0.73
CA SER A 78 12.71 -4.19 0.34
C SER A 78 12.42 -5.57 -0.24
N GLU A 79 13.06 -6.60 0.31
CA GLU A 79 12.77 -8.01 -0.03
C GLU A 79 11.55 -8.52 0.75
N ASP A 80 11.30 -7.97 1.93
CA ASP A 80 10.21 -8.37 2.84
C ASP A 80 9.12 -7.29 2.97
N PRO A 81 7.88 -7.69 3.34
CA PRO A 81 6.83 -6.74 3.72
C PRO A 81 7.24 -5.86 4.91
N THR A 82 7.00 -4.56 4.79
CA THR A 82 7.23 -3.56 5.85
C THR A 82 5.96 -3.24 6.64
N GLY A 83 4.82 -3.81 6.23
CA GLY A 83 3.53 -3.67 6.90
C GLY A 83 2.45 -4.53 6.26
N TRP A 84 1.26 -4.53 6.85
CA TRP A 84 0.13 -5.36 6.46
C TRP A 84 -1.19 -4.67 6.75
N CYS A 85 -2.23 -5.06 6.01
CA CYS A 85 -3.60 -4.59 6.22
C CYS A 85 -4.47 -5.82 6.52
N GLU A 86 -5.07 -5.87 7.71
CA GLU A 86 -5.87 -7.03 8.13
C GLU A 86 -7.14 -7.22 7.31
N LYS A 87 -7.73 -6.12 6.86
CA LYS A 87 -9.03 -6.10 6.18
C LYS A 87 -8.88 -5.57 4.77
N ASP A 88 -9.74 -6.08 3.89
CA ASP A 88 -9.90 -5.51 2.55
C ASP A 88 -10.50 -4.09 2.64
N PHE A 89 -10.56 -3.39 1.53
CA PHE A 89 -11.23 -2.10 1.43
C PHE A 89 -12.71 -2.25 1.81
N ASP A 90 -13.17 -1.37 2.70
CA ASP A 90 -14.57 -1.31 3.10
C ASP A 90 -15.47 -0.69 2.01
N THR A 91 -16.76 -0.53 2.31
CA THR A 91 -17.73 0.07 1.37
C THR A 91 -17.45 1.53 1.03
N THR A 92 -16.63 2.23 1.82
CA THR A 92 -16.16 3.60 1.55
C THR A 92 -14.85 3.60 0.76
N GLY A 93 -14.30 2.43 0.47
CA GLY A 93 -13.04 2.21 -0.20
C GLY A 93 -11.83 2.38 0.70
N GLN A 94 -11.98 2.38 2.03
CA GLN A 94 -10.89 2.59 2.98
C GLN A 94 -10.35 1.27 3.51
N THR A 95 -9.03 1.18 3.69
CA THR A 95 -8.37 0.15 4.51
C THR A 95 -7.31 0.79 5.40
N GLU A 96 -7.01 0.12 6.51
CA GLU A 96 -6.02 0.53 7.49
C GLU A 96 -4.93 -0.54 7.57
N CYS A 97 -3.68 -0.08 7.55
CA CYS A 97 -2.50 -0.92 7.52
C CYS A 97 -1.56 -0.52 8.66
N GLU A 98 -0.97 -1.53 9.29
CA GLU A 98 0.07 -1.38 10.29
C GLU A 98 1.43 -1.53 9.62
N SER A 99 2.40 -0.71 10.02
CA SER A 99 3.79 -0.79 9.58
C SER A 99 4.72 -0.35 10.70
N ASN A 100 5.96 -0.83 10.68
CA ASN A 100 7.03 -0.33 11.54
C ASN A 100 7.29 1.18 11.36
N ARG A 101 6.87 1.78 10.25
CA ARG A 101 6.96 3.21 9.96
C ARG A 101 5.67 4.00 10.25
N GLY A 102 4.73 3.39 10.97
CA GLY A 102 3.48 4.01 11.40
C GLY A 102 2.24 3.40 10.75
N ASN A 103 1.09 3.98 11.08
CA ASN A 103 -0.20 3.53 10.55
C ASN A 103 -0.49 4.22 9.22
N ILE A 104 -0.96 3.45 8.24
CA ILE A 104 -1.30 3.95 6.91
C ILE A 104 -2.78 3.70 6.66
N VAL A 105 -3.50 4.76 6.30
CA VAL A 105 -4.89 4.70 5.85
C VAL A 105 -4.91 4.97 4.35
N ILE A 106 -5.50 4.07 3.57
CA ILE A 106 -5.54 4.15 2.11
C ILE A 106 -6.98 4.11 1.65
N ASN A 107 -7.34 4.94 0.67
CA ASN A 107 -8.65 4.90 0.04
C ASN A 107 -8.53 4.56 -1.47
N ASN A 108 -9.05 3.41 -1.89
CA ASN A 108 -8.94 2.94 -3.28
C ASN A 108 -9.82 3.73 -4.27
N LEU A 109 -10.90 4.38 -3.82
CA LEU A 109 -11.76 5.17 -4.69
C LEU A 109 -11.12 6.53 -5.03
N THR A 110 -10.58 7.20 -4.02
CA THR A 110 -9.94 8.53 -4.17
C THR A 110 -8.46 8.44 -4.51
N ARG A 111 -7.87 7.25 -4.38
CA ARG A 111 -6.44 6.97 -4.62
C ARG A 111 -5.52 7.79 -3.72
N ARG A 112 -5.96 8.13 -2.52
CA ARG A 112 -5.20 8.92 -1.52
C ARG A 112 -4.81 8.04 -0.35
N PHE A 113 -3.72 8.40 0.31
CA PHE A 113 -3.36 7.82 1.59
C PHE A 113 -2.86 8.86 2.60
N LEU A 114 -2.91 8.48 3.86
CA LEU A 114 -2.33 9.20 5.01
C LEU A 114 -1.49 8.20 5.81
N ARG A 115 -0.20 8.50 6.01
CA ARG A 115 0.68 7.80 6.95
C ARG A 115 0.86 8.64 8.19
N THR A 116 0.77 8.02 9.36
CA THR A 116 0.99 8.67 10.66
C THR A 116 1.97 7.86 11.49
N TYR A 117 3.03 8.52 11.94
CA TYR A 117 4.03 7.99 12.86
C TYR A 117 3.97 8.77 14.16
N SER A 118 3.48 8.14 15.24
CA SER A 118 3.12 8.80 16.49
C SER A 118 3.98 8.43 17.70
N THR A 119 4.97 7.55 17.54
CA THR A 119 5.76 7.00 18.66
C THR A 119 6.68 8.03 19.35
N GLY A 120 7.16 9.02 18.61
CA GLY A 120 8.16 9.98 19.07
C GLY A 120 7.76 10.90 20.23
N TYR A 121 8.73 11.28 21.09
CA TYR A 121 8.62 12.20 22.24
C TYR A 121 7.68 11.82 23.40
N ILE A 122 6.83 10.80 23.27
CA ILE A 122 5.87 10.42 24.33
C ILE A 122 6.58 9.73 25.51
N SER A 123 7.76 9.15 25.28
CA SER A 123 8.59 8.52 26.31
C SER A 123 9.35 9.50 27.20
N GLY A 124 9.35 10.80 26.88
CA GLY A 124 10.03 11.86 27.65
C GLY A 124 11.53 12.02 27.38
N PHE A 125 12.09 11.30 26.39
CA PHE A 125 13.45 11.53 25.93
C PHE A 125 13.48 12.64 24.87
N ASP A 126 14.18 13.74 25.18
CA ASP A 126 14.40 14.88 24.28
C ASP A 126 15.54 14.60 23.29
N ASP A 127 15.49 13.45 22.61
CA ASP A 127 16.38 13.15 21.51
C ASP A 127 15.58 13.13 20.20
N ASN A 128 15.98 13.94 19.23
CA ASN A 128 15.26 14.08 17.95
C ASN A 128 15.43 12.85 17.04
N ARG A 129 15.79 11.68 17.60
CA ARG A 129 16.03 10.46 16.83
C ARG A 129 14.73 9.84 16.35
N ASP A 130 13.64 10.10 17.07
CA ASP A 130 12.34 9.54 16.78
C ASP A 130 11.29 10.67 16.70
N THR A 131 11.29 11.40 15.59
CA THR A 131 10.41 12.57 15.42
C THR A 131 9.07 12.14 14.82
N PRO A 132 7.92 12.40 15.48
CA PRO A 132 6.61 12.05 14.97
C PRO A 132 6.33 12.85 13.70
N HIS A 133 5.77 12.18 12.71
CA HIS A 133 5.51 12.77 11.41
C HIS A 133 4.24 12.20 10.78
N MET A 134 3.70 12.96 9.84
CA MET A 134 2.56 12.58 9.02
C MET A 134 2.93 12.84 7.57
N ALA A 135 2.55 11.92 6.70
CA ALA A 135 2.74 12.05 5.26
C ALA A 135 1.44 11.75 4.52
N ILE A 136 1.25 12.43 3.39
CA ILE A 136 0.12 12.21 2.49
C ILE A 136 0.64 11.98 1.09
N GLY A 137 -0.14 11.26 0.31
CA GLY A 137 0.22 10.99 -1.07
C GLY A 137 -0.89 10.35 -1.86
N LYS A 138 -0.50 9.79 -3.00
CA LYS A 138 -1.42 9.12 -3.93
C LYS A 138 -0.92 7.74 -4.31
N CYS A 139 -1.87 6.89 -4.67
CA CYS A 139 -1.63 5.57 -5.19
C CYS A 139 -2.07 5.47 -6.65
N SER A 140 -1.37 4.69 -7.46
CA SER A 140 -1.77 4.36 -8.83
C SER A 140 -1.83 2.84 -9.00
N PRO A 141 -2.85 2.29 -9.67
CA PRO A 141 -2.85 0.88 -10.07
C PRO A 141 -1.60 0.58 -10.91
N LEU A 142 -1.07 -0.64 -10.76
CA LEU A 142 0.00 -1.19 -11.59
C LEU A 142 -0.53 -2.08 -12.71
#